data_AF-A0A7C7R4H3-F1
#
_entry.id   AF-A0A7C7R4H3-F1
#
_cell.length_a   1.000
_cell.length_b   1.000
_cell.length_c   1.000
_cell.angle_alpha   90.00
_cell.angle_beta   90.00
_cell.angle_gamma   90.00
#
_symmetry.space_group_name_H-M   'P 1'
#
loop_
_entity.id
_entity.type
_entity.pdbx_description
1 polymer ?
#
loop_
_entity_poly.entity_id
_entity_poly.type
_entity_poly.pdbx_seq_one_letter_code
_entity_poly.pdbx_strand_id
1 'polypeptide(L)'
;MAAWGDWEALQFDTMVAFRSEKTLPTLRCPVLMTTGESGTVSVVIRNPTDREITRTVRVHISTGDILAMREFIERVPLGPGESRRLS
;
A
#
# COMPACT_ATOMS: atom_id res chain seq x y z
N MET A 1 -2.00 9.31 11.80
CA MET A 1 -3.05 9.47 10.78
C MET A 1 -2.85 10.83 10.15
N ALA A 2 -2.80 10.90 8.83
CA ALA A 2 -2.64 12.15 8.08
C ALA A 2 -3.96 12.40 7.35
N ALA A 3 -4.79 13.31 7.89
CA ALA A 3 -6.14 13.56 7.40
C ALA A 3 -6.19 13.92 5.89
N TRP A 4 -5.15 14.57 5.38
CA TRP A 4 -5.02 14.89 3.96
C TRP A 4 -4.87 13.64 3.09
N GLY A 5 -4.01 12.69 3.50
CA GLY A 5 -3.78 11.47 2.74
C GLY A 5 -5.02 10.58 2.66
N ASP A 6 -5.81 10.53 3.74
CA ASP A 6 -7.08 9.79 3.76
C ASP A 6 -8.12 10.44 2.83
N TRP A 7 -8.18 11.77 2.81
CA TRP A 7 -9.09 12.53 1.93
C TRP A 7 -8.71 12.41 0.44
N GLU A 8 -7.43 12.54 0.12
CA GLU A 8 -6.93 12.33 -1.26
C GLU A 8 -7.21 10.91 -1.75
N ALA A 9 -6.97 9.89 -0.91
CA ALA A 9 -7.23 8.50 -1.28
C ALA A 9 -8.71 8.27 -1.62
N LEU A 10 -9.64 8.86 -0.87
CA LEU A 10 -11.08 8.79 -1.16
C LEU A 10 -11.46 9.49 -2.47
N GLN A 11 -10.80 10.60 -2.80
CA GLN A 11 -11.08 11.36 -4.01
C GLN A 11 -10.52 10.69 -5.27
N PHE A 12 -9.31 10.12 -5.17
CA PHE A 12 -8.56 9.65 -6.34
C PHE A 12 -8.61 8.14 -6.56
N ASP A 13 -8.84 7.34 -5.52
CA ASP A 13 -9.06 5.89 -5.65
C ASP A 13 -10.47 5.54 -5.17
N THR A 14 -11.47 5.67 -6.04
CA THR A 14 -12.86 5.32 -5.71
C THR A 14 -13.03 3.86 -5.31
N MET A 15 -12.08 2.98 -5.65
CA MET A 15 -12.07 1.60 -5.19
C MET A 15 -11.59 1.44 -3.75
N VAL A 16 -10.90 2.42 -3.14
CA VAL A 16 -10.60 2.44 -1.69
C VAL A 16 -11.88 2.37 -0.86
N ALA A 17 -12.95 3.02 -1.29
CA ALA A 17 -14.24 2.98 -0.60
C ALA A 17 -14.84 1.57 -0.49
N PHE A 18 -14.41 0.62 -1.34
CA PHE A 18 -14.85 -0.78 -1.32
C PHE A 18 -13.80 -1.74 -0.72
N ARG A 19 -12.66 -1.22 -0.24
CA ARG A 19 -11.61 -2.02 0.39
C ARG A 19 -11.88 -2.16 1.88
N SER A 20 -11.32 -3.23 2.47
CA SER A 20 -11.45 -3.49 3.90
C SER A 20 -10.92 -2.31 4.72
N GLU A 21 -11.68 -1.87 5.72
CA GLU A 21 -11.29 -0.84 6.70
C GLU A 21 -10.05 -1.22 7.53
N LYS A 22 -9.56 -2.46 7.40
CA LYS A 22 -8.42 -2.96 8.15
C LYS A 22 -7.12 -2.34 7.64
N THR A 23 -6.61 -1.39 8.41
CA THR A 23 -5.31 -0.78 8.17
C THR A 23 -4.18 -1.81 8.21
N LEU A 24 -3.18 -1.66 7.33
CA LEU A 24 -1.93 -2.42 7.39
C LEU A 24 -1.01 -1.77 8.44
N PRO A 25 -0.83 -2.35 9.64
CA PRO A 25 -0.09 -1.70 10.72
C PRO A 25 1.42 -1.56 10.43
N THR A 26 1.93 -2.35 9.49
CA THR A 26 3.33 -2.36 9.07
C THR A 26 3.59 -1.42 7.88
N LEU A 27 2.55 -0.77 7.33
CA LEU A 27 2.69 0.18 6.23
C LEU A 27 3.39 1.44 6.74
N ARG A 28 4.45 1.82 6.04
CA ARG A 28 5.21 3.04 6.28
C ARG A 28 5.23 3.86 4.99
N CYS A 29 4.64 5.04 5.06
CA CYS A 29 4.64 6.02 3.99
C CYS A 29 5.35 7.29 4.49
N PRO A 30 6.10 7.99 3.62
CA PRO A 30 6.53 9.36 3.89
C PRO A 30 5.32 10.26 4.14
N VAL A 31 5.39 11.13 5.15
CA VAL A 31 4.28 12.03 5.51
C VAL A 31 4.37 13.36 4.76
N LEU A 32 5.59 13.79 4.45
CA LEU A 32 5.90 15.00 3.71
C LEU A 32 7.12 14.70 2.85
N MET A 33 7.10 15.15 1.60
CA MET A 33 8.24 15.08 0.69
C MET A 33 8.45 16.43 0.04
N THR A 34 9.69 16.77 -0.22
CA THR A 34 10.07 17.96 -1.00
C THR A 34 10.10 17.66 -2.49
N THR A 35 10.03 18.71 -3.31
CA THR A 35 10.05 18.57 -4.77
C THR A 35 11.37 17.92 -5.22
N GLY A 36 11.28 16.78 -5.92
CA GLY A 36 12.45 16.02 -6.38
C GLY A 36 13.00 15.00 -5.39
N GLU A 37 12.43 14.91 -4.18
CA GLU A 37 12.78 13.88 -3.20
C GLU A 37 12.17 12.52 -3.59
N SER A 38 12.97 11.46 -3.51
CA SER A 38 12.49 10.09 -3.70
C SER A 38 12.12 9.48 -2.35
N GLY A 39 10.82 9.33 -2.10
CA GLY A 39 10.29 8.61 -0.94
C GLY A 39 10.19 7.10 -1.19
N THR A 40 10.34 6.31 -0.13
CA THR A 40 10.11 4.85 -0.16
C THR A 40 8.87 4.51 0.65
N VAL A 41 7.91 3.81 0.02
CA VAL A 41 6.76 3.24 0.70
C VAL A 41 7.08 1.78 1.01
N SER A 42 6.98 1.35 2.26
CA SER A 42 7.29 -0.04 2.60
C SER A 42 6.24 -0.70 3.47
N VAL A 43 6.07 -2.01 3.31
CA VAL A 43 5.14 -2.82 4.09
C VAL A 43 5.74 -4.19 4.39
N VAL A 44 5.41 -4.75 5.55
CA VAL A 44 5.75 -6.13 5.89
C VAL A 44 4.49 -6.97 5.87
N ILE A 45 4.50 -8.00 5.03
CA ILE A 45 3.39 -8.95 4.86
C ILE A 45 3.80 -10.27 5.45
N ARG A 46 2.94 -10.82 6.31
CA ARG A 46 3.16 -12.11 6.96
C ARG A 46 2.08 -13.10 6.55
N ASN A 47 2.48 -14.36 6.37
CA ASN A 47 1.57 -15.49 6.33
C ASN A 47 1.44 -16.08 7.75
N PRO A 48 0.33 -15.84 8.47
CA PRO A 48 0.13 -16.41 9.80
C PRO A 48 -0.35 -17.87 9.76
N THR A 49 -0.59 -18.43 8.56
CA THR A 49 -1.13 -19.78 8.41
C THR A 49 -0.03 -20.83 8.29
N ASP A 50 -0.42 -22.08 8.42
CA ASP A 50 0.40 -23.29 8.28
C ASP A 50 0.52 -23.78 6.83
N ARG A 51 -0.09 -23.07 5.88
CA ARG A 51 -0.08 -23.39 4.44
C ARG A 51 0.53 -22.27 3.63
N GLU A 52 1.07 -22.60 2.46
CA GLU A 52 1.53 -21.59 1.50
C GLU A 52 0.35 -20.75 1.01
N ILE A 53 0.53 -19.44 0.94
CA ILE A 53 -0.45 -18.51 0.38
C ILE A 53 0.21 -17.59 -0.64
N THR A 54 -0.52 -17.22 -1.67
CA THR A 54 -0.15 -16.10 -2.54
C THR A 54 -1.02 -14.89 -2.19
N ARG A 55 -0.39 -13.77 -1.85
CA ARG A 55 -1.08 -12.48 -1.64
C ARG A 55 -0.84 -11.57 -2.84
N THR A 56 -1.90 -10.93 -3.32
CA THR A 56 -1.77 -9.85 -4.30
C THR A 56 -1.68 -8.54 -3.55
N VAL A 57 -0.60 -7.81 -3.76
CA VAL A 57 -0.36 -6.48 -3.23
C VAL A 57 -0.64 -5.48 -4.34
N ARG A 58 -1.50 -4.50 -4.06
CA ARG A 58 -1.81 -3.41 -4.98
C ARG A 58 -1.49 -2.09 -4.30
N VAL A 59 -0.74 -1.24 -4.97
CA VAL A 59 -0.38 0.09 -4.50
C VAL A 59 -0.83 1.10 -5.54
N HIS A 60 -1.55 2.12 -5.09
CA HIS A 60 -1.97 3.26 -5.89
C HIS A 60 -1.31 4.50 -5.32
N ILE A 61 -0.55 5.22 -6.15
CA ILE A 61 0.12 6.47 -5.76
C ILE A 61 -0.40 7.56 -6.69
N SER A 62 -1.21 8.48 -6.14
CA SER A 62 -1.64 9.69 -6.83
C SER A 62 -0.53 10.75 -6.83
N THR A 63 -0.48 11.55 -7.90
CA THR A 63 0.44 12.70 -7.99
C THR A 63 -0.36 13.94 -8.34
N GLY A 64 -1.06 14.51 -7.36
CA GLY A 64 -1.82 15.77 -7.49
C GLY A 64 -3.07 15.73 -8.39
N ASP A 65 -3.28 14.68 -9.19
CA ASP A 65 -4.46 14.50 -10.04
C ASP A 65 -4.76 13.00 -10.26
N ILE A 66 -6.04 12.67 -10.55
CA ILE A 66 -6.55 11.32 -10.82
C ILE A 66 -5.94 10.70 -12.08
N LEU A 67 -5.65 11.54 -13.08
CA LEU A 67 -5.04 11.10 -14.34
C LEU A 67 -3.56 10.71 -14.15
N ALA A 68 -2.94 11.18 -13.08
CA ALA A 68 -1.55 10.90 -12.71
C ALA A 68 -1.43 9.86 -11.59
N MET A 69 -2.34 8.87 -11.56
CA MET A 69 -2.28 7.75 -10.63
C MET A 69 -1.41 6.63 -11.17
N ARG A 70 -0.41 6.21 -10.38
CA ARG A 70 0.45 5.06 -10.68
C ARG A 70 -0.05 3.84 -9.93
N GLU A 71 -0.21 2.73 -10.64
CA GLU A 71 -0.58 1.44 -10.07
C GLU A 71 0.62 0.48 -10.09
N PHE A 72 0.81 -0.22 -8.97
CA PHE A 72 1.75 -1.32 -8.85
C PHE A 72 1.00 -2.54 -8.34
N ILE A 73 1.16 -3.67 -9.04
CA ILE A 73 0.56 -4.94 -8.65
C ILE A 73 1.67 -5.98 -8.55
N GLU A 74 1.82 -6.58 -7.38
CA GLU A 74 2.77 -7.66 -7.13
C GLU A 74 2.07 -8.88 -6.54
N ARG A 75 2.45 -10.08 -7.00
CA ARG A 75 2.02 -11.34 -6.42
C ARG A 75 3.14 -11.89 -5.55
N VAL A 76 2.86 -12.03 -4.27
CA VAL A 76 3.84 -12.41 -3.26
C VAL A 76 3.48 -13.80 -2.75
N PRO A 77 4.19 -14.86 -3.20
CA PRO A 77 4.12 -16.16 -2.56
C PRO A 77 4.79 -16.07 -1.19
N LEU A 78 4.13 -16.65 -0.18
CA LEU A 78 4.58 -16.70 1.20
C LEU A 78 4.37 -18.11 1.74
N GLY A 79 5.45 -18.75 2.14
CA GLY A 79 5.42 -20.02 2.86
C GLY A 79 4.79 -19.88 4.26
N PRO A 80 4.55 -21.01 4.96
CA PRO A 80 3.99 -21.02 6.31
C PRO A 80 4.82 -20.19 7.29
N GLY A 81 4.20 -19.25 7.99
CA GLY A 81 4.89 -18.36 8.94
C GLY A 81 5.80 -17.28 8.31
N GLU A 82 6.00 -17.30 6.99
CA GLU A 82 6.94 -16.42 6.31
C GLU A 82 6.51 -14.95 6.39
N SER A 83 7.49 -14.06 6.52
CA SER A 83 7.28 -12.61 6.45
C SER A 83 8.18 -12.01 5.38
N ARG A 84 7.60 -11.19 4.50
CA ARG A 84 8.32 -10.52 3.42
C ARG A 84 8.11 -9.03 3.49
N ARG A 85 9.20 -8.28 3.33
CA ARG A 85 9.19 -6.82 3.21
C ARG A 85 9.17 -6.43 1.75
N LEU A 86 8.31 -5.48 1.41
CA LEU A 86 8.20 -4.86 0.09
C LEU A 86 8.49 -3.36 0.23
N SER A 87 9.09 -2.76 -0.79
CA SER A 87 9.50 -1.35 -0.83
C SER A 87 9.47 -0.80 -2.25
#